data_AF-A0A7Y5G0J4-F1
#
_entry.id   AF-A0A7Y5G0J4-F1
#
_cell.length_a   1.000
_cell.length_b   1.000
_cell.length_c   1.000
_cell.angle_alpha   90.00
_cell.angle_beta   90.00
_cell.angle_gamma   90.00
#
_symmetry.space_group_name_H-M   'P 1'
#
loop_
_entity.id
_entity.type
_entity.pdbx_description
1 polymer ?
#
loop_
_entity_poly.entity_id
_entity_poly.type
_entity_poly.pdbx_seq_one_letter_code
_entity_poly.pdbx_strand_id
1 'polypeptide(L)'
;MAKRSDIPIEERDYSHIYFVCSALLAVATFWAVIDMIWVRSPWQRTQREFNRIEKEDLQAKLNAEVEKLTNGESKDQYASLLASLQEARAGMKSPEYQQALQDSAKVALEIQQAVQQYRFAKSEADAEYYLYKEAQYHNDEPAQEKHGKNVERLTGEYTEWKSKWDAAEEKKRDVQARLAGFRQQMTDIHGQLAALTKERDELQFRIDRVDERPIKIQQVVMPEF
;
A
#
# COMPACT_ATOMS: atom_id res chain seq x y z
N MET A 1 -64.95 25.07 -50.24
CA MET A 1 -65.04 24.33 -48.96
C MET A 1 -65.00 22.85 -49.27
N ALA A 2 -63.95 22.14 -48.87
CA ALA A 2 -63.85 20.70 -49.10
C ALA A 2 -64.93 19.97 -48.29
N LYS A 3 -65.68 19.07 -48.94
CA LYS A 3 -66.77 18.29 -48.34
C LYS A 3 -66.18 17.46 -47.19
N ARG A 4 -66.68 17.66 -45.96
CA ARG A 4 -66.31 16.81 -44.82
C ARG A 4 -66.80 15.39 -45.14
N SER A 5 -65.93 14.39 -45.01
CA SER A 5 -66.27 12.99 -45.28
C SER A 5 -67.37 12.51 -44.33
N ASP A 6 -68.40 11.85 -44.84
CA ASP A 6 -69.56 11.33 -44.08
C ASP A 6 -69.25 10.06 -43.25
N ILE A 7 -67.98 9.69 -43.11
CA ILE A 7 -67.55 8.52 -42.34
C ILE A 7 -67.50 8.89 -40.84
N PRO A 8 -68.15 8.13 -39.94
CA PRO A 8 -68.06 8.34 -38.49
C PRO A 8 -66.59 8.39 -38.06
N ILE A 9 -66.24 9.29 -37.13
CA ILE A 9 -64.85 9.48 -36.68
C ILE A 9 -64.22 8.17 -36.18
N GLU A 10 -65.04 7.30 -35.60
CA GLU A 10 -64.66 5.99 -35.04
C GLU A 10 -64.23 4.96 -36.09
N GLU A 11 -64.67 5.09 -37.35
CA GLU A 11 -64.38 4.14 -38.45
C GLU A 11 -63.26 4.61 -39.39
N ARG A 12 -62.70 5.81 -39.15
CA ARG A 12 -61.67 6.38 -40.04
C ARG A 12 -60.30 5.78 -39.71
N ASP A 13 -59.67 5.17 -40.70
CA ASP A 13 -58.32 4.64 -40.56
C ASP A 13 -57.28 5.77 -40.59
N TYR A 14 -56.81 6.15 -39.40
CA TYR A 14 -55.73 7.13 -39.22
C TYR A 14 -54.33 6.51 -39.20
N SER A 15 -54.18 5.20 -39.44
CA SER A 15 -52.91 4.49 -39.30
C SER A 15 -51.80 5.07 -40.18
N HIS A 16 -52.13 5.50 -41.40
CA HIS A 16 -51.18 6.15 -42.31
C HIS A 16 -50.75 7.55 -41.83
N ILE A 17 -51.68 8.34 -41.29
CA ILE A 17 -51.37 9.67 -40.70
C ILE A 17 -50.50 9.49 -39.46
N TYR A 18 -50.87 8.55 -38.58
CA TYR A 18 -50.08 8.19 -37.42
C TYR A 18 -48.68 7.73 -37.82
N PHE A 19 -48.56 6.83 -38.79
CA PHE A 19 -47.27 6.36 -39.31
C PHE A 19 -46.40 7.50 -39.85
N VAL A 20 -46.97 8.41 -40.65
CA VAL A 20 -46.24 9.58 -41.18
C VAL A 20 -45.82 10.51 -40.04
N CYS A 21 -46.69 10.81 -39.09
CA CYS A 21 -46.36 11.64 -37.93
C CYS A 21 -45.30 10.99 -37.04
N SER A 22 -45.37 9.69 -36.80
CA SER A 22 -44.36 8.93 -36.03
C SER A 22 -43.03 8.87 -36.77
N ALA A 23 -43.02 8.69 -38.09
CA ALA A 23 -41.81 8.71 -38.90
C ALA A 23 -41.14 10.10 -38.89
N LEU A 24 -41.93 11.17 -39.04
CA LEU A 24 -41.44 12.55 -38.92
C LEU A 24 -40.89 12.85 -37.53
N LEU A 25 -41.58 12.39 -36.48
CA LEU A 25 -41.11 12.52 -35.11
C LEU A 25 -39.77 11.81 -34.93
N ALA A 26 -39.65 10.55 -35.39
CA ALA A 26 -38.40 9.79 -35.30
C ALA A 26 -37.25 10.49 -36.02
N VAL A 27 -37.46 10.97 -37.25
CA VAL A 27 -36.45 11.72 -38.01
C VAL A 27 -36.05 13.00 -37.28
N ALA A 28 -37.01 13.76 -36.75
CA ALA A 28 -36.73 14.97 -35.98
C ALA A 28 -35.94 14.67 -34.70
N THR A 29 -36.25 13.58 -34.00
CA THR A 29 -35.50 13.14 -32.81
C THR A 29 -34.07 12.73 -33.18
N PHE A 30 -33.87 11.92 -34.22
CA PHE A 30 -32.53 11.54 -34.68
C PHE A 30 -31.72 12.76 -35.13
N TRP A 31 -32.33 13.66 -35.88
CA TRP A 31 -31.69 14.90 -36.30
C TRP A 31 -31.30 15.76 -35.10
N ALA A 32 -32.18 15.92 -34.11
CA ALA A 32 -31.87 16.68 -32.88
C ALA A 32 -30.72 16.06 -32.07
N VAL A 33 -30.66 14.72 -32.00
CA VAL A 33 -29.54 14.01 -31.34
C VAL A 33 -28.23 14.24 -32.11
N ILE A 34 -28.25 14.16 -33.44
CA ILE A 34 -27.07 14.41 -34.28
C ILE A 34 -26.63 15.88 -34.14
N ASP A 35 -27.55 16.83 -34.21
CA ASP A 35 -27.29 18.26 -34.06
C ASP A 35 -26.66 18.57 -32.68
N MET A 36 -27.18 17.96 -31.62
CA MET A 36 -26.66 18.14 -30.26
C MET A 36 -25.23 17.59 -30.10
N ILE A 37 -24.95 16.42 -30.67
CA ILE A 37 -23.65 15.74 -30.54
C ILE A 37 -22.59 16.39 -31.44
N TRP A 38 -22.93 16.71 -32.68
CA TRP A 38 -21.95 17.12 -33.69
C TRP A 38 -21.86 18.63 -33.90
N VAL A 39 -22.98 19.34 -33.84
CA VAL A 39 -23.03 20.78 -34.16
C VAL A 39 -22.89 21.63 -32.90
N ARG A 40 -23.58 21.25 -31.81
CA ARG A 40 -23.65 22.06 -30.57
C ARG A 40 -22.64 21.68 -29.49
N SER A 41 -21.86 20.61 -29.67
CA SER A 41 -20.83 20.19 -28.70
C SER A 41 -19.37 20.37 -29.19
N PRO A 42 -18.98 21.48 -29.84
CA PRO A 42 -17.60 21.69 -30.29
C PRO A 42 -16.60 21.69 -29.11
N TRP A 43 -17.06 22.06 -27.92
CA TRP A 43 -16.25 22.08 -26.69
C TRP A 43 -15.65 20.70 -26.33
N GLN A 44 -16.32 19.59 -26.64
CA GLN A 44 -15.78 18.24 -26.41
C GLN A 44 -14.58 17.93 -27.31
N ARG A 45 -14.62 18.41 -28.56
CA ARG A 45 -13.52 18.29 -29.50
C ARG A 45 -12.36 19.17 -29.05
N THR A 46 -12.64 20.41 -28.65
CA THR A 46 -11.64 21.33 -28.11
C THR A 46 -10.98 20.78 -26.85
N GLN A 47 -11.73 20.18 -25.92
CA GLN A 47 -11.17 19.55 -24.72
C GLN A 47 -10.28 18.34 -25.05
N ARG A 48 -10.69 17.48 -25.98
CA ARG A 48 -9.86 16.34 -26.43
C ARG A 48 -8.56 16.82 -27.07
N GLU A 49 -8.64 17.83 -27.92
CA GLU A 49 -7.48 18.40 -28.58
C GLU A 49 -6.53 19.10 -27.60
N PHE A 50 -7.10 19.85 -26.64
CA PHE A 50 -6.33 20.44 -25.55
C PHE A 50 -5.61 19.38 -24.72
N ASN A 51 -6.31 18.32 -24.29
CA ASN A 51 -5.69 17.22 -23.54
C ASN A 51 -4.58 16.53 -24.35
N ARG A 52 -4.77 16.35 -25.67
CA ARG A 52 -3.75 15.79 -26.57
C ARG A 52 -2.49 16.66 -26.59
N ILE A 53 -2.65 17.97 -26.81
CA ILE A 53 -1.52 18.91 -26.86
C ILE A 53 -0.82 19.02 -25.50
N GLU A 54 -1.58 19.09 -24.41
CA GLU A 54 -1.03 19.09 -23.05
C GLU A 54 -0.22 17.82 -22.78
N LYS A 55 -0.72 16.66 -23.21
CA LYS A 55 0.01 15.39 -23.10
C LYS A 55 1.31 15.41 -23.90
N GLU A 56 1.30 15.89 -25.14
CA GLU A 56 2.48 15.97 -26.01
C GLU A 56 3.57 16.87 -25.38
N ASP A 57 3.19 18.03 -24.85
CA ASP A 57 4.10 18.93 -24.12
C ASP A 57 4.68 18.26 -22.86
N LEU A 58 3.84 17.59 -22.07
CA LEU A 58 4.30 16.86 -20.88
C LEU A 58 5.24 15.70 -21.24
N GLN A 59 4.97 14.98 -22.32
CA GLN A 59 5.82 13.91 -22.83
C GLN A 59 7.17 14.45 -23.32
N ALA A 60 7.18 15.59 -24.00
CA ALA A 60 8.43 16.25 -24.40
C ALA A 60 9.27 16.65 -23.17
N LYS A 61 8.63 17.21 -22.14
CA LYS A 61 9.30 17.55 -20.86
C LYS A 61 9.82 16.31 -20.15
N LEU A 62 9.04 15.24 -20.10
CA LEU A 62 9.46 13.97 -19.51
C LEU A 62 10.69 13.41 -20.23
N ASN A 63 10.69 13.41 -21.56
CA ASN A 63 11.82 12.92 -22.35
C ASN A 63 13.08 13.75 -22.12
N ALA A 64 12.95 15.08 -22.05
CA ALA A 64 14.06 15.97 -21.74
C ALA A 64 14.62 15.71 -20.33
N GLU A 65 13.76 15.47 -19.34
CA GLU A 65 14.19 15.16 -17.98
C GLU A 65 14.87 13.79 -17.87
N VAL A 66 14.33 12.78 -18.57
CA VAL A 66 14.99 11.47 -18.70
C VAL A 66 16.36 11.63 -19.36
N GLU A 67 16.47 12.45 -20.40
CA GLU A 67 17.75 12.73 -21.06
C GLU A 67 18.76 13.40 -20.12
N LYS A 68 18.33 14.35 -19.27
CA LYS A 68 19.20 14.91 -18.23
C LYS A 68 19.68 13.85 -17.24
N LEU A 69 18.81 12.92 -16.85
CA LEU A 69 19.18 11.82 -15.95
C LEU A 69 20.15 10.82 -16.58
N THR A 70 20.02 10.54 -17.89
CA THR A 70 20.83 9.51 -18.57
C THR A 70 22.08 10.04 -19.26
N ASN A 71 22.08 11.30 -19.68
CA ASN A 71 23.14 11.92 -20.49
C ASN A 71 23.66 13.25 -19.91
N GLY A 72 23.01 13.81 -18.88
CA GLY A 72 23.42 15.05 -18.23
C GLY A 72 24.44 14.84 -17.10
N GLU A 73 24.61 15.88 -16.28
CA GLU A 73 25.59 15.92 -15.19
C GLU A 73 25.36 14.84 -14.12
N SER A 74 24.10 14.47 -13.88
CA SER A 74 23.74 13.45 -12.88
C SER A 74 23.83 12.01 -13.40
N LYS A 75 24.30 11.78 -14.64
CA LYS A 75 24.37 10.46 -15.26
C LYS A 75 25.10 9.43 -14.40
N ASP A 76 26.31 9.78 -13.95
CA ASP A 76 27.15 8.85 -13.20
C ASP A 76 26.56 8.57 -11.82
N GLN A 77 25.96 9.59 -11.19
CA GLN A 77 25.21 9.44 -9.94
C GLN A 77 23.98 8.54 -10.12
N TYR A 78 23.21 8.72 -11.19
CA TYR A 78 22.04 7.90 -11.48
C TYR A 78 22.43 6.44 -11.77
N ALA A 79 23.45 6.22 -12.61
CA ALA A 79 23.94 4.90 -12.94
C ALA A 79 24.51 4.16 -11.72
N SER A 80 25.30 4.85 -10.88
CA SER A 80 25.82 4.29 -9.63
C SER A 80 24.72 3.96 -8.63
N LEU A 81 23.71 4.81 -8.47
CA LEU A 81 22.55 4.51 -7.61
C LEU A 81 21.78 3.28 -8.10
N LEU A 82 21.59 3.12 -9.40
CA LEU A 82 20.95 1.94 -9.98
C LEU A 82 21.79 0.67 -9.76
N ALA A 83 23.11 0.76 -9.90
CA ALA A 83 24.02 -0.35 -9.62
C ALA A 83 23.98 -0.74 -8.13
N SER A 84 24.10 0.24 -7.23
CA SER A 84 23.98 0.04 -5.78
C SER A 84 22.63 -0.57 -5.39
N LEU A 85 21.55 -0.17 -6.06
CA LEU A 85 20.21 -0.74 -5.85
C LEU A 85 20.16 -2.21 -6.28
N GLN A 86 20.77 -2.56 -7.42
CA GLN A 86 20.87 -3.96 -7.85
C GLN A 86 21.71 -4.79 -6.88
N GLU A 87 22.84 -4.26 -6.42
CA GLU A 87 23.72 -4.90 -5.45
C GLU A 87 23.01 -5.09 -4.10
N ALA A 88 22.33 -4.07 -3.58
CA ALA A 88 21.53 -4.17 -2.36
C ALA A 88 20.41 -5.22 -2.48
N ARG A 89 19.73 -5.28 -3.64
CA ARG A 89 18.74 -6.33 -3.93
C ARG A 89 19.36 -7.73 -3.99
N ALA A 90 20.55 -7.86 -4.54
CA ALA A 90 21.29 -9.12 -4.56
C ALA A 90 21.72 -9.53 -3.14
N GLY A 91 22.18 -8.58 -2.32
CA GLY A 91 22.48 -8.75 -0.90
C GLY A 91 21.28 -9.26 -0.10
N MET A 92 20.07 -8.75 -0.38
CA MET A 92 18.83 -9.26 0.24
C MET A 92 18.41 -10.66 -0.26
N LYS A 93 19.07 -11.21 -1.27
CA LYS A 93 18.90 -12.60 -1.73
C LYS A 93 20.08 -13.47 -1.35
N SER A 94 21.12 -12.91 -0.73
CA SER A 94 22.36 -13.60 -0.46
C SER A 94 22.16 -14.67 0.63
N PRO A 95 23.03 -15.69 0.67
CA PRO A 95 23.02 -16.70 1.74
C PRO A 95 23.14 -16.06 3.13
N GLU A 96 23.89 -14.97 3.26
CA GLU A 96 24.08 -14.25 4.53
C GLU A 96 22.77 -13.64 5.03
N TYR A 97 21.98 -13.02 4.15
CA TYR A 97 20.67 -12.48 4.51
C TYR A 97 19.68 -13.59 4.89
N GLN A 98 19.66 -14.68 4.13
CA GLN A 98 18.82 -15.84 4.45
C GLN A 98 19.21 -16.48 5.78
N GLN A 99 20.52 -16.58 6.05
CA GLN A 99 21.03 -17.07 7.32
C GLN A 99 20.64 -16.14 8.47
N ALA A 100 20.76 -14.82 8.32
CA ALA A 100 20.32 -13.87 9.33
C ALA A 100 18.80 -13.98 9.62
N LEU A 101 17.97 -14.25 8.61
CA LEU A 101 16.54 -14.53 8.80
C LEU A 101 16.31 -15.83 9.58
N GLN A 102 17.03 -16.90 9.25
CA GLN A 102 16.94 -18.16 9.98
C GLN A 102 17.41 -18.02 11.43
N ASP A 103 18.51 -17.32 11.65
CA ASP A 103 19.05 -17.04 12.98
C ASP A 103 18.06 -16.19 13.79
N SER A 104 17.38 -15.22 13.16
CA SER A 104 16.32 -14.45 13.82
C SER A 104 15.17 -15.35 14.29
N ALA A 105 14.77 -16.34 13.49
CA ALA A 105 13.72 -17.29 13.84
C ALA A 105 14.17 -18.24 14.96
N LYS A 106 15.41 -18.74 14.89
CA LYS A 106 16.00 -19.59 15.93
C LYS A 106 16.10 -18.86 17.26
N VAL A 107 16.63 -17.64 17.27
CA VAL A 107 16.75 -16.83 18.50
C VAL A 107 15.39 -16.49 19.09
N ALA A 108 14.37 -16.22 18.25
CA ALA A 108 13.01 -16.02 18.74
C ALA A 108 12.47 -17.27 19.47
N LEU A 109 12.77 -18.47 18.96
CA LEU A 109 12.42 -19.72 19.62
C LEU A 109 13.22 -19.92 20.92
N GLU A 110 14.53 -19.64 20.93
CA GLU A 110 15.37 -19.69 22.13
C GLU A 110 14.81 -18.79 23.24
N ILE A 111 14.42 -17.56 22.90
CA ILE A 111 13.79 -16.62 23.85
C ILE A 111 12.48 -17.20 24.37
N GLN A 112 11.61 -17.70 23.49
CA GLN A 112 10.32 -18.26 23.91
C GLN A 112 10.51 -19.43 24.89
N GLN A 113 11.44 -20.33 24.59
CA GLN A 113 11.78 -21.46 25.46
C GLN A 113 12.35 -20.98 26.80
N ALA A 114 13.34 -20.08 26.78
CA ALA A 114 13.96 -19.57 28.01
C ALA A 114 12.96 -18.81 28.90
N VAL A 115 12.10 -17.99 28.30
CA VAL A 115 11.03 -17.28 29.03
C VAL A 115 10.02 -18.26 29.63
N GLN A 116 9.63 -19.30 28.90
CA GLN A 116 8.71 -20.32 29.41
C GLN A 116 9.31 -21.06 30.60
N GLN A 117 10.54 -21.55 30.49
CA GLN A 117 11.21 -22.29 31.56
C GLN A 117 11.47 -21.40 32.78
N TYR A 118 11.88 -20.14 32.56
CA TYR A 118 11.98 -19.15 33.62
C TYR A 118 10.65 -19.00 34.39
N ARG A 119 9.52 -18.90 33.68
CA ARG A 119 8.20 -18.74 34.29
C ARG A 119 7.79 -19.99 35.10
N PHE A 120 8.04 -21.18 34.57
CA PHE A 120 7.75 -22.42 35.30
C PHE A 120 8.60 -22.54 36.57
N ALA A 121 9.93 -22.44 36.45
CA ALA A 121 10.83 -22.53 37.60
C ALA A 121 10.54 -21.46 38.66
N LYS A 122 10.21 -20.23 38.23
CA LYS A 122 9.81 -19.16 39.16
C LYS A 122 8.48 -19.47 39.85
N SER A 123 7.47 -19.92 39.11
CA SER A 123 6.17 -20.27 39.68
C SER A 123 6.27 -21.42 40.69
N GLU A 124 7.11 -22.41 40.40
CA GLU A 124 7.39 -23.51 41.33
C GLU A 124 8.16 -23.03 42.56
N ALA A 125 9.16 -22.14 42.39
CA ALA A 125 9.90 -21.55 43.49
C ALA A 125 8.97 -20.75 44.42
N ASP A 126 8.06 -19.95 43.86
CA ASP A 126 7.09 -19.17 44.62
C ASP A 126 6.14 -20.09 45.40
N ALA A 127 5.68 -21.20 44.81
CA ALA A 127 4.84 -22.19 45.49
C ALA A 127 5.57 -22.85 46.67
N GLU A 128 6.81 -23.32 46.46
CA GLU A 128 7.64 -23.90 47.53
C GLU A 128 7.98 -22.87 48.61
N TYR A 129 8.12 -21.59 48.24
CA TYR A 129 8.36 -20.51 49.19
C TYR A 129 7.15 -20.28 50.11
N TYR A 130 5.93 -20.36 49.59
CA TYR A 130 4.73 -20.30 50.42
C TYR A 130 4.67 -21.46 51.41
N LEU A 131 4.94 -22.70 50.96
CA LEU A 131 4.96 -23.88 51.83
C LEU A 131 6.07 -23.80 52.89
N TYR A 132 7.24 -23.28 52.51
CA TYR A 132 8.32 -22.99 53.46
C TYR A 132 7.87 -22.00 54.55
N LYS A 133 7.17 -20.93 54.17
CA LYS A 133 6.64 -19.93 55.11
C LYS A 133 5.55 -20.49 56.02
N GLU A 134 4.70 -21.35 55.50
CA GLU A 134 3.69 -22.06 56.28
C GLU A 134 4.36 -23.00 57.31
N ALA A 135 5.37 -23.76 56.91
CA ALA A 135 6.14 -24.62 57.82
C ALA A 135 6.89 -23.81 58.90
N GLN A 136 7.38 -22.60 58.57
CA GLN A 136 7.93 -21.65 59.55
C GLN A 136 6.89 -21.21 60.57
N TYR A 137 5.68 -20.90 60.12
CA TYR A 137 4.59 -20.48 61.00
C TYR A 137 4.16 -21.59 61.98
N HIS A 138 4.13 -22.85 61.51
CA HIS A 138 3.76 -24.01 62.31
C HIS A 138 4.92 -24.63 63.11
N ASN A 139 6.15 -24.11 63.00
CA ASN A 139 7.37 -24.66 63.61
C ASN A 139 7.64 -26.14 63.25
N ASP A 140 7.31 -26.56 62.03
CA ASP A 140 7.61 -27.89 61.50
C ASP A 140 9.01 -27.91 60.87
N GLU A 141 10.04 -28.25 61.66
CA GLU A 141 11.43 -28.24 61.19
C GLU A 141 11.71 -29.17 59.98
N PRO A 142 11.22 -30.43 59.95
CA PRO A 142 11.37 -31.28 58.77
C PRO A 142 10.79 -30.68 57.48
N ALA A 143 9.62 -30.06 57.56
CA ALA A 143 9.00 -29.41 56.41
C ALA A 143 9.76 -28.14 55.99
N GLN A 144 10.25 -27.35 56.94
CA GLN A 144 11.08 -26.18 56.67
C GLN A 144 12.36 -26.54 55.92
N GLU A 145 13.09 -27.57 56.35
CA GLU A 145 14.33 -27.98 55.68
C GLU A 145 14.06 -28.44 54.24
N LYS A 146 13.00 -29.23 54.05
CA LYS A 146 12.60 -29.74 52.73
C LYS A 146 12.23 -28.62 51.77
N HIS A 147 11.30 -27.75 52.15
CA HIS A 147 10.84 -26.65 51.29
C HIS A 147 11.94 -25.59 51.10
N GLY A 148 12.78 -25.33 52.11
CA GLY A 148 13.92 -24.43 51.97
C GLY A 148 14.93 -24.89 50.91
N LYS A 149 15.30 -26.18 50.91
CA LYS A 149 16.18 -26.75 49.87
C LYS A 149 15.55 -26.68 48.47
N ASN A 150 14.24 -26.92 48.36
CA ASN A 150 13.53 -26.82 47.09
C ASN A 150 13.52 -25.38 46.57
N VAL A 151 13.28 -24.39 47.45
CA VAL A 151 13.34 -22.96 47.10
C VAL A 151 14.73 -22.60 46.59
N GLU A 152 15.80 -22.98 47.29
CA GLU A 152 17.17 -22.69 46.85
C GLU A 152 17.48 -23.30 45.47
N ARG A 153 17.11 -24.58 45.25
CA ARG A 153 17.29 -25.27 43.98
C ARG A 153 16.55 -24.54 42.85
N LEU A 154 15.25 -24.29 43.02
CA LEU A 154 14.42 -23.63 42.00
C LEU A 154 14.84 -22.17 41.76
N THR A 155 15.37 -21.51 42.79
CA THR A 155 15.98 -20.17 42.67
C THR A 155 17.21 -20.20 41.77
N GLY A 156 18.08 -21.19 41.94
CA GLY A 156 19.21 -21.44 41.04
C GLY A 156 18.74 -21.66 39.59
N GLU A 157 17.74 -22.53 39.41
CA GLU A 157 17.19 -22.87 38.09
C GLU A 157 16.57 -21.66 37.37
N TYR A 158 15.68 -20.89 38.02
CA TYR A 158 15.09 -19.72 37.35
C TYR A 158 16.14 -18.64 37.10
N THR A 159 17.17 -18.52 37.94
CA THR A 159 18.27 -17.55 37.72
C THR A 159 19.11 -17.93 36.50
N GLU A 160 19.39 -19.23 36.31
CA GLU A 160 20.06 -19.73 35.12
C GLU A 160 19.21 -19.50 33.85
N TRP A 161 17.92 -19.80 33.91
CA TRP A 161 17.00 -19.54 32.80
C TRP A 161 16.88 -18.04 32.48
N LYS A 162 16.93 -17.17 33.50
CA LYS A 162 16.97 -15.73 33.31
C LYS A 162 18.23 -15.30 32.57
N SER A 163 19.39 -15.83 32.95
CA SER A 163 20.65 -15.57 32.23
C SER A 163 20.61 -16.04 30.78
N LYS A 164 20.05 -17.24 30.51
CA LYS A 164 19.85 -17.74 29.14
C LYS A 164 18.90 -16.86 28.32
N TRP A 165 17.83 -16.36 28.94
CA TRP A 165 16.93 -15.41 28.30
C TRP A 165 17.66 -14.10 27.95
N ASP A 166 18.40 -13.51 28.88
CA ASP A 166 19.11 -12.25 28.64
C ASP A 166 20.17 -12.41 27.54
N ALA A 167 20.90 -13.53 27.52
CA ALA A 167 21.84 -13.85 26.44
C ALA A 167 21.15 -14.02 25.07
N ALA A 168 19.97 -14.66 25.03
CA ALA A 168 19.21 -14.81 23.80
C ALA A 168 18.63 -13.47 23.30
N GLU A 169 18.25 -12.56 24.20
CA GLU A 169 17.81 -11.21 23.84
C GLU A 169 18.96 -10.39 23.24
N GLU A 170 20.19 -10.57 23.73
CA GLU A 170 21.36 -9.92 23.13
C GLU A 170 21.65 -10.45 21.72
N LYS A 171 21.62 -11.79 21.53
CA LYS A 171 21.71 -12.38 20.18
C LYS A 171 20.64 -11.83 19.24
N LYS A 172 19.41 -11.60 19.74
CA LYS A 172 18.32 -11.04 18.94
C LYS A 172 18.65 -9.63 18.49
N ARG A 173 19.20 -8.80 19.37
CA ARG A 173 19.65 -7.44 19.01
C ARG A 173 20.71 -7.49 17.92
N ASP A 174 21.69 -8.37 18.03
CA ASP A 174 22.74 -8.52 17.02
C ASP A 174 22.17 -8.91 15.65
N VAL A 175 21.29 -9.92 15.62
CA VAL A 175 20.66 -10.37 14.37
C VAL A 175 19.75 -9.28 13.79
N GLN A 176 18.99 -8.58 14.63
CA GLN A 176 18.17 -7.46 14.20
C GLN A 176 19.00 -6.30 13.65
N ALA A 177 20.15 -5.99 14.25
CA ALA A 177 21.05 -4.97 13.75
C ALA A 177 21.60 -5.34 12.36
N ARG A 178 21.96 -6.60 12.14
CA ARG A 178 22.39 -7.09 10.81
C ARG A 178 21.26 -6.93 9.77
N LEU A 179 20.06 -7.40 10.09
CA LEU A 179 18.89 -7.27 9.20
C LEU A 179 18.51 -5.81 8.94
N ALA A 180 18.64 -4.95 9.95
CA ALA A 180 18.41 -3.51 9.83
C ALA A 180 19.43 -2.85 8.89
N GLY A 181 20.71 -3.26 8.95
CA GLY A 181 21.75 -2.76 8.03
C GLY A 181 21.38 -2.96 6.55
N PHE A 182 20.94 -4.18 6.18
CA PHE A 182 20.48 -4.46 4.82
C PHE A 182 19.27 -3.59 4.40
N ARG A 183 18.31 -3.39 5.31
CA ARG A 183 17.12 -2.57 5.04
C ARG A 183 17.45 -1.08 4.96
N GLN A 184 18.38 -0.60 5.78
CA GLN A 184 18.79 0.79 5.82
C GLN A 184 19.46 1.18 4.52
N GLN A 185 20.41 0.37 4.04
CA GLN A 185 21.06 0.57 2.73
C GLN A 185 20.03 0.71 1.60
N MET A 186 19.01 -0.17 1.58
CA MET A 186 17.95 -0.11 0.58
C MET A 186 17.10 1.17 0.71
N THR A 187 16.76 1.57 1.94
CA THR A 187 15.99 2.79 2.23
C THR A 187 16.74 4.04 1.78
N ASP A 188 18.04 4.12 2.09
CA ASP A 188 18.89 5.26 1.74
C ASP A 188 19.01 5.41 0.22
N ILE A 189 19.28 4.31 -0.49
CA ILE A 189 19.35 4.29 -1.95
C ILE A 189 18.00 4.69 -2.55
N HIS A 190 16.88 4.17 -2.03
CA HIS A 190 15.55 4.57 -2.49
C HIS A 190 15.28 6.06 -2.27
N GLY A 191 15.66 6.62 -1.12
CA GLY A 191 15.50 8.04 -0.83
C GLY A 191 16.31 8.93 -1.79
N GLN A 192 17.56 8.55 -2.05
CA GLN A 192 18.42 9.25 -3.00
C GLN A 192 17.89 9.15 -4.43
N LEU A 193 17.42 7.97 -4.85
CA LEU A 193 16.82 7.77 -6.16
C LEU A 193 15.53 8.58 -6.31
N ALA A 194 14.65 8.56 -5.30
CA ALA A 194 13.39 9.32 -5.32
C ALA A 194 13.62 10.84 -5.37
N ALA A 195 14.64 11.34 -4.67
CA ALA A 195 15.02 12.75 -4.77
C ALA A 195 15.49 13.11 -6.18
N LEU A 196 16.29 12.23 -6.80
CA LEU A 196 16.84 12.43 -8.13
C LEU A 196 15.80 12.27 -9.24
N THR A 197 14.84 11.34 -9.10
CA THR A 197 13.79 11.08 -10.11
C THR A 197 12.50 11.87 -9.86
N LYS A 198 12.45 12.73 -8.85
CA LYS A 198 11.23 13.43 -8.43
C LYS A 198 10.52 14.15 -9.56
N GLU A 199 11.25 14.99 -10.32
CA GLU A 199 10.67 15.78 -11.42
C GLU A 199 10.12 14.88 -12.53
N ARG A 200 10.86 13.82 -12.87
CA ARG A 200 10.46 12.79 -13.83
C ARG A 200 9.18 12.08 -13.39
N ASP A 201 9.08 11.71 -12.11
CA ASP A 201 7.92 11.00 -11.55
C ASP A 201 6.69 11.93 -11.46
N GLU A 202 6.88 13.21 -11.12
CA GLU A 202 5.81 14.21 -11.14
C GLU A 202 5.27 14.47 -12.55
N LEU A 203 6.16 14.53 -13.56
CA LEU A 203 5.76 14.65 -14.96
C LEU A 203 4.97 13.43 -15.44
N GLN A 204 5.44 12.22 -15.11
CA GLN A 204 4.71 10.99 -15.43
C GLN A 204 3.31 10.99 -14.78
N PHE A 205 3.22 11.33 -13.50
CA PHE A 205 1.94 11.41 -12.80
C PHE A 205 0.97 12.42 -13.43
N ARG A 206 1.49 13.57 -13.92
CA ARG A 206 0.66 14.55 -14.63
C ARG A 206 0.15 14.00 -15.97
N ILE A 207 0.96 13.25 -16.70
CA ILE A 207 0.54 12.57 -17.94
C ILE A 207 -0.60 11.59 -17.64
N ASP A 208 -0.43 10.76 -16.61
CA ASP A 208 -1.45 9.77 -16.21
C ASP A 208 -2.77 10.47 -15.86
N ARG A 209 -2.71 11.61 -15.14
CA ARG A 209 -3.89 12.43 -14.84
C ARG A 209 -4.56 13.05 -16.08
N VAL A 210 -3.81 13.34 -17.13
CA VAL A 210 -4.38 13.82 -18.40
C VAL A 210 -5.08 12.67 -19.12
N ASP A 211 -4.50 11.48 -19.09
CA ASP A 211 -5.08 10.26 -19.70
C ASP A 211 -6.39 9.84 -19.02
N GLU A 212 -6.46 9.94 -17.70
CA GLU A 212 -7.68 9.64 -16.93
C GLU A 212 -8.72 10.77 -16.95
N ARG A 213 -8.41 11.93 -17.56
CA ARG A 213 -9.25 13.12 -17.46
C ARG A 213 -10.57 12.93 -18.23
N PRO A 214 -11.74 12.94 -17.56
CA PRO A 214 -13.01 12.89 -18.27
C PRO A 214 -13.28 14.22 -18.97
N ILE A 215 -14.01 14.15 -20.08
CA ILE A 215 -14.55 15.33 -20.79
C ILE A 215 -15.57 16.01 -19.86
N LYS A 216 -15.29 17.25 -19.44
CA LYS A 216 -16.09 17.96 -18.42
C LYS A 216 -17.16 18.82 -19.07
N ILE A 217 -18.42 18.59 -18.71
CA ILE A 217 -19.52 19.52 -18.97
C ILE A 217 -19.54 20.53 -17.82
N GLN A 218 -19.16 21.78 -18.08
CA GLN A 218 -19.31 22.87 -17.11
C GLN A 218 -20.49 23.76 -17.50
N GLN A 219 -21.56 23.70 -16.72
CA GLN A 219 -22.66 24.66 -16.83
C GLN A 219 -22.33 25.86 -15.95
N VAL A 220 -21.85 26.94 -16.59
CA VAL A 220 -21.66 28.22 -15.91
C VAL A 220 -23.00 28.94 -15.91
N VAL A 221 -23.69 28.94 -14.76
CA VAL A 221 -24.81 29.86 -14.52
C VAL A 221 -24.18 31.19 -14.17
N MET A 222 -24.25 32.15 -15.09
CA MET A 222 -23.83 33.52 -14.79
C MET A 222 -24.86 34.14 -13.85
N PRO A 223 -24.49 34.47 -12.60
CA PRO A 223 -25.39 35.22 -11.73
C PRO A 223 -25.40 36.66 -12.26
N GLU A 224 -26.58 37.08 -12.72
CA GLU A 224 -26.90 38.44 -13.17
C GLU A 224 -26.47 38.81 -14.59
N PHE A 225 -27.44 38.71 -15.52
CA PHE A 225 -27.73 39.76 -16.50
C PHE A 225 -29.06 40.39 -16.12
#